data_AF-A0A8S3PWU2-F1
#
_entry.id   AF-A0A8S3PWU2-F1
#
_cell.length_a   1.000
_cell.length_b   1.000
_cell.length_c   1.000
_cell.angle_alpha   90.00
_cell.angle_beta   90.00
_cell.angle_gamma   90.00
#
_symmetry.space_group_name_H-M   'P 1'
#
loop_
_entity.id
_entity.type
_entity.pdbx_description
1 polymer ?
#
loop_
_entity_poly.entity_id
_entity_poly.type
_entity_poly.pdbx_seq_one_letter_code
_entity_poly.pdbx_strand_id
1 'polypeptide(L)'
;MDFSGKGKLRYISGYVLAKLKYTLSKEIRNSLYVKGKETDLARYQFEMDIFNSLTCSYDELNMSTTEGDTLLETKRKQNERESLTNVSDVTFNFFQKLEIVCREKFTHGRLVDTGKYLFSSVKEEVLGNYDLFETWIKCVVSSRNQPTEDQNEDISNILSTMVMACENYIEIFQSVVTLFLKVNLSQFRRDYLTFLKKEKGVALRKKVMQKSLKATKSFNMKFFSEDNSTNKEVSFLRLKSELMQSEKFFNDNSFTKKELISLGQYFKIKANAQQKKDGIIHVLVKGILETQHVNTPEESHMDTKQAGPSGILQISTVSTESDPGPSVQSDPGPSVPSEPVRKKE
;
A
#
# COMPACT_ATOMS: atom_id res chain seq x y z
N MET A 1 -14.60 -7.86 -13.45
CA MET A 1 -14.04 -8.68 -12.36
C MET A 1 -13.45 -9.93 -13.01
N ASP A 2 -12.24 -10.35 -12.64
CA ASP A 2 -11.65 -11.59 -13.14
C ASP A 2 -12.33 -12.83 -12.51
N PHE A 3 -12.08 -14.03 -13.07
CA PHE A 3 -12.67 -15.27 -12.58
C PHE A 3 -12.32 -15.56 -11.10
N SER A 4 -11.09 -15.25 -10.69
CA SER A 4 -10.64 -15.40 -9.29
C SER A 4 -11.40 -14.47 -8.33
N GLY A 5 -11.68 -13.24 -8.76
CA GLY A 5 -12.49 -12.27 -8.02
C GLY A 5 -13.93 -12.72 -7.83
N LYS A 6 -14.55 -13.29 -8.88
CA LYS A 6 -15.91 -13.85 -8.80
C LYS A 6 -16.00 -15.03 -7.82
N GLY A 7 -15.04 -15.97 -7.86
CA GLY A 7 -15.00 -17.10 -6.92
C GLY A 7 -14.79 -16.65 -5.47
N LYS A 8 -13.91 -15.66 -5.24
CA LYS A 8 -13.75 -15.03 -3.92
C LYS A 8 -15.04 -14.37 -3.44
N LEU A 9 -15.79 -13.72 -4.32
CA LEU A 9 -17.07 -13.12 -3.97
C LEU A 9 -18.07 -14.19 -3.54
N ARG A 10 -18.21 -15.28 -4.29
CA ARG A 10 -19.11 -16.39 -3.95
C ARG A 10 -18.78 -17.00 -2.57
N TYR A 11 -17.49 -17.13 -2.26
CA TYR A 11 -17.02 -17.53 -0.93
C TYR A 11 -17.47 -16.55 0.17
N ILE A 12 -17.29 -15.24 -0.06
CA ILE A 12 -17.70 -14.21 0.91
C ILE A 12 -19.22 -14.23 1.13
N SER A 13 -20.00 -14.40 0.06
CA SER A 13 -21.46 -14.55 0.13
C SER A 13 -21.87 -15.71 1.04
N GLY A 14 -21.25 -16.88 0.85
CA GLY A 14 -21.44 -18.05 1.70
C GLY A 14 -21.11 -17.78 3.17
N TYR A 15 -19.98 -17.12 3.44
CA TYR A 15 -19.58 -16.73 4.79
C TYR A 15 -20.59 -15.78 5.45
N VAL A 16 -21.13 -14.80 4.71
CA VAL A 16 -22.13 -13.86 5.24
C VAL A 16 -23.39 -14.61 5.68
N LEU A 17 -23.94 -15.46 4.82
CA LEU A 17 -25.14 -16.23 5.15
C LEU A 17 -24.88 -17.23 6.29
N ALA A 18 -23.74 -17.94 6.27
CA ALA A 18 -23.36 -18.85 7.34
C ALA A 18 -23.35 -18.18 8.72
N LYS A 19 -22.79 -16.96 8.79
CA LYS A 19 -22.69 -16.20 10.04
C LYS A 19 -24.04 -15.72 10.56
N LEU A 20 -24.93 -15.31 9.65
CA LEU A 20 -26.30 -14.93 10.01
C LEU A 20 -27.12 -16.15 10.47
N LYS A 21 -27.07 -17.27 9.73
CA LYS A 21 -27.68 -18.55 10.13
C LYS A 21 -27.20 -19.01 11.49
N TYR A 22 -25.90 -18.92 11.77
CA TYR A 22 -25.35 -19.29 13.09
C TYR A 22 -25.89 -18.42 14.21
N THR A 23 -25.97 -17.10 13.98
CA THR A 23 -26.52 -16.15 14.96
C THR A 23 -27.98 -16.47 15.25
N LEU A 24 -28.78 -16.65 14.18
CA LEU A 24 -30.19 -17.00 14.28
C LEU A 24 -30.43 -18.36 14.95
N SER A 25 -29.61 -19.37 14.63
CA SER A 25 -29.66 -20.69 15.29
C SER A 25 -29.40 -20.60 16.79
N LYS A 26 -28.60 -19.63 17.23
CA LYS A 26 -28.37 -19.36 18.65
C LYS A 26 -29.62 -18.74 19.28
N GLU A 27 -30.25 -17.76 18.63
CA GLU A 27 -31.48 -17.14 19.13
C GLU A 27 -32.66 -18.12 19.22
N ILE A 28 -32.82 -19.01 18.22
CA ILE A 28 -33.80 -20.10 18.25
C ILE A 28 -33.58 -20.99 19.47
N ARG A 29 -32.34 -21.49 19.67
CA ARG A 29 -32.02 -22.37 20.81
C ARG A 29 -32.25 -21.68 22.16
N ASN A 30 -31.92 -20.40 22.25
CA ASN A 30 -32.12 -19.61 23.48
C ASN A 30 -33.59 -19.32 23.77
N SER A 31 -34.48 -19.43 22.77
CA SER A 31 -35.89 -19.08 22.89
C SER A 31 -36.81 -20.31 22.96
N LEU A 32 -36.34 -21.48 22.52
CA LEU A 32 -37.13 -22.72 22.35
C LEU A 32 -37.92 -23.17 23.60
N TYR A 33 -37.39 -22.89 24.80
CA TYR A 33 -37.98 -23.31 26.08
C TYR A 33 -38.34 -22.14 27.00
N VAL A 34 -38.29 -20.91 26.49
CA VAL A 34 -38.60 -19.69 27.27
C VAL A 34 -40.06 -19.33 27.05
N LYS A 35 -40.86 -19.36 28.13
CA LYS A 35 -42.28 -18.97 28.09
C LYS A 35 -42.43 -17.52 27.62
N GLY A 36 -43.38 -17.26 26.72
CA GLY A 36 -43.67 -15.92 26.22
C GLY A 36 -42.81 -15.49 25.02
N LYS A 37 -41.98 -16.38 24.47
CA LYS A 37 -41.16 -16.14 23.26
C LYS A 37 -41.64 -16.90 22.03
N GLU A 38 -42.86 -17.41 22.04
CA GLU A 38 -43.40 -18.25 20.97
C GLU A 38 -43.49 -17.48 19.64
N THR A 39 -43.83 -16.18 19.69
CA THR A 39 -43.87 -15.29 18.53
C THR A 39 -42.48 -15.01 17.96
N ASP A 40 -41.51 -14.72 18.83
CA ASP A 40 -40.11 -14.54 18.43
C ASP A 40 -39.53 -15.82 17.80
N LEU A 41 -39.85 -16.98 18.37
CA LEU A 41 -39.42 -18.26 17.85
C LEU A 41 -39.97 -18.52 16.45
N ALA A 42 -41.26 -18.27 16.22
CA ALA A 42 -41.88 -18.38 14.90
C ALA A 42 -41.22 -17.43 13.89
N ARG A 43 -40.92 -16.18 14.29
CA ARG A 43 -40.17 -15.23 13.47
C ARG A 43 -38.78 -15.76 13.12
N TYR A 44 -38.02 -16.22 14.10
CA TYR A 44 -36.66 -16.73 13.86
C TYR A 44 -36.66 -17.98 12.96
N GLN A 45 -37.66 -18.84 13.06
CA GLN A 45 -37.82 -19.98 12.16
C GLN A 45 -38.11 -19.53 10.73
N PHE A 46 -39.02 -18.56 10.57
CA PHE A 46 -39.32 -17.96 9.26
C PHE A 46 -38.09 -17.33 8.60
N GLU A 47 -37.30 -16.56 9.36
CA GLU A 47 -36.04 -16.00 8.88
C GLU A 47 -35.03 -17.11 8.51
N MET A 48 -34.99 -18.21 9.27
CA MET A 48 -34.11 -19.34 8.99
C MET A 48 -34.47 -20.02 7.68
N ASP A 49 -35.76 -20.16 7.39
CA ASP A 49 -36.26 -20.73 6.14
C ASP A 49 -35.86 -19.87 4.94
N ILE A 50 -35.90 -18.54 5.09
CA ILE A 50 -35.39 -17.62 4.07
C ILE A 50 -33.89 -17.83 3.88
N PHE A 51 -33.10 -17.90 4.96
CA PHE A 51 -31.66 -18.16 4.81
C PHE A 51 -31.36 -19.53 4.21
N ASN A 52 -32.18 -20.55 4.48
CA ASN A 52 -32.04 -21.87 3.89
C ASN A 52 -32.31 -21.83 2.39
N SER A 53 -33.34 -21.11 1.93
CA SER A 53 -33.67 -21.00 0.50
C SER A 53 -32.61 -20.28 -0.33
N LEU A 54 -31.82 -19.40 0.29
CA LEU A 54 -30.69 -18.72 -0.36
C LEU A 54 -29.44 -19.61 -0.50
N THR A 55 -29.44 -20.76 0.18
CA THR A 55 -28.30 -21.69 0.23
C THR A 55 -28.62 -22.96 -0.52
N CYS A 56 -27.60 -23.64 -0.99
CA CYS A 56 -27.75 -24.86 -1.78
C CYS A 56 -26.62 -25.83 -1.44
N SER A 57 -26.85 -27.12 -1.60
CA SER A 57 -25.78 -28.11 -1.39
C SER A 57 -24.72 -28.00 -2.50
N TYR A 58 -23.51 -28.50 -2.23
CA TYR A 58 -22.47 -28.52 -3.25
C TYR A 58 -22.88 -29.36 -4.45
N ASP A 59 -23.49 -30.53 -4.22
CA ASP A 59 -23.84 -31.48 -5.28
C ASP A 59 -24.93 -30.92 -6.20
N GLU A 60 -25.96 -30.29 -5.64
CA GLU A 60 -26.99 -29.60 -6.43
C GLU A 60 -26.39 -28.47 -7.28
N LEU A 61 -25.49 -27.67 -6.70
CA LEU A 61 -24.79 -26.62 -7.44
C LEU A 61 -23.89 -27.18 -8.52
N ASN A 62 -23.17 -28.27 -8.26
CA ASN A 62 -22.28 -28.88 -9.23
C ASN A 62 -23.04 -29.40 -10.47
N MET A 63 -24.33 -29.74 -10.31
CA MET A 63 -25.19 -30.18 -11.40
C MET A 63 -25.94 -29.06 -12.12
N SER A 64 -26.12 -27.89 -11.47
CA SER A 64 -27.03 -26.84 -11.96
C SER A 64 -26.38 -25.48 -12.19
N THR A 65 -25.18 -25.23 -11.67
CA THR A 65 -24.55 -23.91 -11.74
C THR A 65 -24.11 -23.56 -13.17
N THR A 66 -24.37 -22.31 -13.54
CA THR A 66 -23.88 -21.70 -14.78
C THR A 66 -22.46 -21.13 -14.63
N GLU A 67 -21.97 -21.01 -13.38
CA GLU A 67 -20.71 -20.36 -13.01
C GLU A 67 -19.74 -21.38 -12.36
N GLY A 68 -19.47 -22.49 -13.05
CA GLY A 68 -18.67 -23.63 -12.52
C GLY A 68 -17.30 -23.26 -11.98
N ASP A 69 -16.61 -22.28 -12.60
CA ASP A 69 -15.31 -21.79 -12.13
C ASP A 69 -15.38 -21.19 -10.72
N THR A 70 -16.47 -20.50 -10.41
CA THR A 70 -16.67 -19.91 -9.08
C THR A 70 -16.87 -20.98 -8.01
N LEU A 71 -17.49 -22.10 -8.36
CA LEU A 71 -17.71 -23.25 -7.48
C LEU A 71 -16.41 -24.03 -7.22
N LEU A 72 -15.54 -24.15 -8.23
CA LEU A 72 -14.21 -24.74 -8.06
C LEU A 72 -13.34 -23.90 -7.12
N GLU A 73 -13.41 -22.58 -7.25
CA GLU A 73 -12.65 -21.66 -6.40
C GLU A 73 -13.18 -21.61 -4.96
N THR A 74 -14.50 -21.74 -4.73
CA THR A 74 -15.04 -21.89 -3.37
C THR A 74 -14.61 -23.23 -2.76
N LYS A 75 -14.62 -24.32 -3.54
CA LYS A 75 -14.14 -25.64 -3.08
C LYS A 75 -12.68 -25.59 -2.62
N ARG A 76 -11.80 -24.93 -3.37
CA ARG A 76 -10.39 -24.73 -2.98
C ARG A 76 -10.20 -23.98 -1.66
N LYS A 77 -11.19 -23.18 -1.25
CA LYS A 77 -11.17 -22.37 -0.02
C LYS A 77 -11.96 -22.99 1.13
N GLN A 78 -12.53 -24.19 0.94
CA GLN A 78 -13.14 -24.94 2.03
C GLN A 78 -12.09 -25.28 3.10
N ASN A 79 -12.53 -25.31 4.35
CA ASN A 79 -11.74 -25.93 5.41
C ASN A 79 -11.88 -27.45 5.32
N GLU A 80 -11.04 -28.19 6.06
CA GLU A 80 -11.09 -29.67 6.10
C GLU A 80 -12.45 -30.22 6.53
N ARG A 81 -13.27 -29.41 7.20
CA ARG A 81 -14.62 -29.76 7.66
C ARG A 81 -15.72 -29.42 6.64
N GLU A 82 -15.34 -28.87 5.49
CA GLU A 82 -16.23 -28.43 4.41
C GLU A 82 -17.41 -27.58 4.88
N SER A 83 -17.19 -26.73 5.88
CA SER A 83 -18.26 -26.03 6.59
C SER A 83 -18.70 -24.72 5.93
N LEU A 84 -18.17 -24.37 4.75
CA LEU A 84 -18.61 -23.17 4.04
C LEU A 84 -19.97 -23.45 3.39
N THR A 85 -20.94 -22.62 3.76
CA THR A 85 -22.26 -22.58 3.14
C THR A 85 -22.14 -22.18 1.67
N ASN A 86 -22.62 -23.02 0.75
CA ASN A 86 -22.71 -22.65 -0.65
C ASN A 86 -24.00 -21.86 -0.93
N VAL A 87 -23.94 -21.01 -1.95
CA VAL A 87 -25.04 -20.12 -2.34
C VAL A 87 -25.52 -20.43 -3.76
N SER A 88 -26.83 -20.35 -3.97
CA SER A 88 -27.44 -20.52 -5.30
C SER A 88 -26.94 -19.46 -6.28
N ASP A 89 -27.02 -19.72 -7.58
CA ASP A 89 -26.61 -18.74 -8.61
C ASP A 89 -27.44 -17.45 -8.53
N VAL A 90 -28.73 -17.56 -8.20
CA VAL A 90 -29.62 -16.40 -7.98
C VAL A 90 -29.11 -15.53 -6.82
N THR A 91 -28.77 -16.17 -5.69
CA THR A 91 -28.20 -15.50 -4.53
C THR A 91 -26.83 -14.89 -4.86
N PHE A 92 -26.01 -15.61 -5.61
CA PHE A 92 -24.70 -15.12 -6.05
C PHE A 92 -24.83 -13.87 -6.93
N ASN A 93 -25.80 -13.83 -7.84
CA ASN A 93 -26.07 -12.66 -8.68
C ASN A 93 -26.48 -11.43 -7.87
N PHE A 94 -27.26 -11.60 -6.80
CA PHE A 94 -27.53 -10.52 -5.86
C PHE A 94 -26.24 -9.97 -5.24
N PHE A 95 -25.35 -10.84 -4.75
CA PHE A 95 -24.07 -10.41 -4.18
C PHE A 95 -23.12 -9.78 -5.21
N GLN A 96 -23.18 -10.20 -6.47
CA GLN A 96 -22.45 -9.53 -7.57
C GLN A 96 -22.90 -8.08 -7.74
N LYS A 97 -24.21 -7.84 -7.78
CA LYS A 97 -24.73 -6.46 -7.86
C LYS A 97 -24.36 -5.66 -6.61
N LEU A 98 -24.50 -6.25 -5.42
CA LEU A 98 -24.12 -5.61 -4.16
C LEU A 98 -22.64 -5.22 -4.15
N GLU A 99 -21.74 -6.09 -4.59
CA GLU A 99 -20.30 -5.83 -4.66
C GLU A 99 -19.95 -4.67 -5.59
N ILE A 100 -20.62 -4.57 -6.74
CA ILE A 100 -20.44 -3.46 -7.68
C ILE A 100 -20.80 -2.14 -7.00
N VAL A 101 -22.00 -2.06 -6.41
CA VAL A 101 -22.46 -0.87 -5.69
C VAL A 101 -21.50 -0.54 -4.53
N CYS A 102 -21.04 -1.53 -3.78
CA CYS A 102 -20.11 -1.31 -2.68
C CYS A 102 -18.77 -0.71 -3.15
N ARG A 103 -18.19 -1.23 -4.24
CA ARG A 103 -16.89 -0.76 -4.76
C ARG A 103 -16.93 0.67 -5.26
N GLU A 104 -18.03 1.08 -5.90
CA GLU A 104 -18.21 2.45 -6.36
C GLU A 104 -18.27 3.46 -5.20
N LYS A 105 -18.69 3.00 -4.02
CA LYS A 105 -18.88 3.84 -2.83
C LYS A 105 -17.66 3.82 -1.89
N PHE A 106 -16.94 2.72 -1.80
CA PHE A 106 -15.70 2.61 -1.03
C PHE A 106 -14.49 3.10 -1.84
N THR A 107 -14.37 4.43 -2.00
CA THR A 107 -13.27 5.06 -2.73
C THR A 107 -12.42 5.95 -1.82
N HIS A 108 -11.20 6.24 -2.27
CA HIS A 108 -10.31 7.15 -1.52
C HIS A 108 -10.89 8.57 -1.42
N GLY A 109 -11.46 9.10 -2.51
CA GLY A 109 -12.11 10.42 -2.50
C GLY A 109 -13.21 10.49 -1.45
N ARG A 110 -14.13 9.51 -1.45
CA ARG A 110 -15.19 9.45 -0.42
C ARG A 110 -14.66 9.29 0.99
N LEU A 111 -13.57 8.55 1.19
CA LEU A 111 -12.92 8.45 2.51
C LEU A 111 -12.40 9.81 2.98
N VAL A 112 -11.84 10.62 2.09
CA VAL A 112 -11.38 11.98 2.42
C VAL A 112 -12.56 12.88 2.78
N ASP A 113 -13.66 12.81 2.02
CA ASP A 113 -14.83 13.67 2.22
C ASP A 113 -15.62 13.32 3.50
N THR A 114 -15.83 12.02 3.76
CA THR A 114 -16.71 11.53 4.84
C THR A 114 -15.95 11.13 6.11
N GLY A 115 -14.65 10.86 6.00
CA GLY A 115 -13.80 10.47 7.12
C GLY A 115 -14.35 9.29 7.92
N LYS A 116 -14.60 9.52 9.22
CA LYS A 116 -15.11 8.49 10.15
C LYS A 116 -16.55 8.03 9.86
N TYR A 117 -17.31 8.80 9.08
CA TYR A 117 -18.71 8.50 8.75
C TYR A 117 -18.88 7.71 7.46
N LEU A 118 -17.78 7.34 6.79
CA LEU A 118 -17.80 6.59 5.53
C LEU A 118 -18.71 5.36 5.59
N PHE A 119 -18.58 4.53 6.62
CA PHE A 119 -19.37 3.31 6.72
C PHE A 119 -20.87 3.60 6.83
N SER A 120 -21.26 4.53 7.70
CA SER A 120 -22.68 4.87 7.91
C SER A 120 -23.30 5.48 6.66
N SER A 121 -22.57 6.39 6.00
CA SER A 121 -23.01 7.02 4.73
C SER A 121 -23.16 5.98 3.62
N VAL A 122 -22.17 5.11 3.42
CA VAL A 122 -22.27 4.05 2.40
C VAL A 122 -23.40 3.08 2.74
N LYS A 123 -23.57 2.71 4.01
CA LYS A 123 -24.66 1.83 4.44
C LYS A 123 -26.03 2.43 4.10
N GLU A 124 -26.26 3.69 4.42
CA GLU A 124 -27.54 4.36 4.14
C GLU A 124 -27.83 4.40 2.64
N GLU A 125 -26.85 4.76 1.81
CA GLU A 125 -27.01 4.79 0.36
C GLU A 125 -27.27 3.40 -0.26
N VAL A 126 -26.60 2.36 0.24
CA VAL A 126 -26.79 0.99 -0.25
C VAL A 126 -28.15 0.44 0.18
N LEU A 127 -28.59 0.72 1.41
CA LEU A 127 -29.91 0.32 1.89
C LEU A 127 -31.05 1.08 1.20
N GLY A 128 -30.83 2.34 0.82
CA GLY A 128 -31.76 3.14 0.04
C GLY A 128 -31.78 2.81 -1.47
N ASN A 129 -30.99 1.85 -1.94
CA ASN A 129 -30.96 1.47 -3.35
C ASN A 129 -32.12 0.53 -3.68
N TYR A 130 -33.14 1.08 -4.36
CA TYR A 130 -34.36 0.35 -4.74
C TYR A 130 -34.08 -0.84 -5.66
N ASP A 131 -33.24 -0.70 -6.68
CA ASP A 131 -32.93 -1.78 -7.64
C ASP A 131 -32.24 -2.98 -6.96
N LEU A 132 -31.41 -2.69 -5.95
CA LEU A 132 -30.75 -3.71 -5.14
C LEU A 132 -31.77 -4.44 -4.26
N PHE A 133 -32.69 -3.71 -3.63
CA PHE A 133 -33.76 -4.30 -2.84
C PHE A 133 -34.73 -5.12 -3.71
N GLU A 134 -35.07 -4.65 -4.90
CA GLU A 134 -35.89 -5.41 -5.86
C GLU A 134 -35.20 -6.72 -6.26
N THR A 135 -33.89 -6.68 -6.51
CA THR A 135 -33.10 -7.89 -6.78
C THR A 135 -33.12 -8.85 -5.60
N TRP A 136 -33.06 -8.33 -4.37
CA TRP A 136 -33.19 -9.12 -3.14
C TRP A 136 -34.56 -9.81 -3.04
N ILE A 137 -35.65 -9.07 -3.25
CA ILE A 137 -37.01 -9.64 -3.20
C ILE A 137 -37.18 -10.74 -4.25
N LYS A 138 -36.74 -10.51 -5.49
CA LYS A 138 -36.71 -11.54 -6.53
C LYS A 138 -35.95 -12.79 -6.08
N CYS A 139 -34.80 -12.61 -5.43
CA CYS A 139 -33.99 -13.71 -4.93
C CYS A 139 -34.72 -14.55 -3.86
N VAL A 140 -35.39 -13.90 -2.90
CA VAL A 140 -36.07 -14.61 -1.80
C VAL A 140 -37.39 -15.24 -2.25
N VAL A 141 -38.16 -14.54 -3.09
CA VAL A 141 -39.46 -15.01 -3.58
C VAL A 141 -39.30 -16.16 -4.57
N SER A 142 -38.35 -16.08 -5.52
CA SER A 142 -38.09 -17.19 -6.46
C SER A 142 -37.56 -18.45 -5.79
N SER A 143 -37.03 -18.35 -4.57
CA SER A 143 -36.50 -19.49 -3.82
C SER A 143 -37.53 -20.14 -2.89
N ARG A 144 -38.74 -19.57 -2.77
CA ARG A 144 -39.86 -20.20 -2.05
C ARG A 144 -40.82 -20.82 -3.06
N ASN A 145 -41.08 -22.12 -2.89
CA ASN A 145 -42.24 -22.77 -3.47
C ASN A 145 -43.49 -22.03 -2.97
N GLN A 146 -44.44 -21.76 -3.87
CA GLN A 146 -45.67 -21.04 -3.58
C GLN A 146 -46.36 -21.62 -2.31
N PRO A 147 -46.98 -20.75 -1.48
CA PRO A 147 -47.79 -21.26 -0.38
C PRO A 147 -48.90 -22.15 -0.95
N THR A 148 -49.02 -23.36 -0.39
CA THR A 148 -50.16 -24.24 -0.60
C THR A 148 -51.44 -23.48 -0.28
N GLU A 149 -52.35 -23.40 -1.25
CA GLU A 149 -53.67 -22.78 -1.12
C GLU A 149 -54.50 -23.50 -0.06
N ASP A 150 -54.42 -23.09 1.19
CA ASP A 150 -55.46 -23.37 2.17
C ASP A 150 -56.50 -22.24 2.10
N GLN A 151 -57.61 -22.53 1.42
CA GLN A 151 -58.63 -21.56 1.01
C GLN A 151 -59.61 -21.12 2.12
N ASN A 152 -59.19 -21.06 3.39
CA ASN A 152 -60.10 -20.71 4.50
C ASN A 152 -59.49 -19.79 5.57
N GLU A 153 -58.53 -18.93 5.22
CA GLU A 153 -58.03 -17.91 6.16
C GLU A 153 -58.78 -16.57 6.01
N ASP A 154 -59.14 -16.00 7.16
CA ASP A 154 -59.67 -14.63 7.29
C ASP A 154 -58.71 -13.63 6.61
N ILE A 155 -59.25 -12.74 5.78
CA ILE A 155 -58.50 -11.70 5.05
C ILE A 155 -57.61 -10.89 6.00
N SER A 156 -58.07 -10.65 7.24
CA SER A 156 -57.27 -9.92 8.22
C SER A 156 -56.02 -10.69 8.66
N ASN A 157 -56.10 -12.02 8.76
CA ASN A 157 -54.97 -12.88 9.12
C ASN A 157 -53.98 -13.03 7.96
N ILE A 158 -54.50 -13.10 6.72
CA ILE A 158 -53.67 -13.10 5.50
C ILE A 158 -52.86 -11.81 5.41
N LEU A 159 -53.51 -10.65 5.59
CA LEU A 159 -52.85 -9.34 5.55
C LEU A 159 -51.80 -9.21 6.65
N SER A 160 -52.11 -9.62 7.88
CA SER A 160 -51.14 -9.60 8.99
C SER A 160 -49.91 -10.47 8.68
N THR A 161 -50.12 -11.67 8.15
CA THR A 161 -49.04 -12.59 7.76
C THR A 161 -48.18 -12.02 6.63
N MET A 162 -48.80 -11.36 5.65
CA MET A 162 -48.09 -10.68 4.56
C MET A 162 -47.25 -9.50 5.07
N VAL A 163 -47.77 -8.68 5.99
CA VAL A 163 -47.02 -7.56 6.59
C VAL A 163 -45.81 -8.08 7.35
N MET A 164 -45.99 -9.09 8.21
CA MET A 164 -44.88 -9.71 8.94
C MET A 164 -43.83 -10.30 8.00
N ALA A 165 -44.25 -10.93 6.88
CA ALA A 165 -43.31 -11.42 5.88
C ALA A 165 -42.49 -10.30 5.23
N CYS A 166 -43.13 -9.18 4.88
CA CYS A 166 -42.47 -8.00 4.32
C CYS A 166 -41.44 -7.39 5.29
N GLU A 167 -41.81 -7.24 6.58
CA GLU A 167 -40.90 -6.75 7.62
C GLU A 167 -39.67 -7.65 7.74
N ASN A 168 -39.87 -8.97 7.80
CA ASN A 168 -38.77 -9.94 7.83
C ASN A 168 -37.87 -9.85 6.59
N TYR A 169 -38.43 -9.67 5.38
CA TYR A 169 -37.62 -9.50 4.17
C TYR A 169 -36.73 -8.25 4.24
N ILE A 170 -37.23 -7.16 4.83
CA ILE A 170 -36.47 -5.92 5.03
C ILE A 170 -35.39 -6.12 6.10
N GLU A 171 -35.71 -6.73 7.24
CA GLU A 171 -34.75 -6.96 8.32
C GLU A 171 -33.59 -7.86 7.89
N ILE A 172 -33.90 -8.94 7.14
CA ILE A 172 -32.89 -9.84 6.60
C ILE A 172 -32.03 -9.11 5.56
N PHE A 173 -32.64 -8.33 4.65
CA PHE A 173 -31.89 -7.52 3.69
C PHE A 173 -30.89 -6.61 4.39
N GLN A 174 -31.35 -5.87 5.40
CA GLN A 174 -30.50 -4.98 6.18
C GLN A 174 -29.35 -5.72 6.86
N SER A 175 -29.63 -6.91 7.42
CA SER A 175 -28.63 -7.74 8.09
C SER A 175 -27.56 -8.27 7.12
N VAL A 176 -27.99 -8.78 5.97
CA VAL A 176 -27.11 -9.28 4.89
C VAL A 176 -26.23 -8.16 4.37
N VAL A 177 -26.82 -7.02 3.97
CA VAL A 177 -26.09 -5.86 3.45
C VAL A 177 -25.12 -5.32 4.49
N THR A 178 -25.55 -5.15 5.74
CA THR A 178 -24.70 -4.62 6.81
C THR A 178 -23.47 -5.51 7.04
N LEU A 179 -23.66 -6.83 7.10
CA LEU A 179 -22.54 -7.74 7.33
C LEU A 179 -21.60 -7.78 6.12
N PHE A 180 -22.13 -7.77 4.90
CA PHE A 180 -21.35 -7.72 3.68
C PHE A 180 -20.51 -6.42 3.58
N LEU A 181 -21.12 -5.27 3.90
CA LEU A 181 -20.42 -3.99 3.94
C LEU A 181 -19.28 -3.97 4.97
N LYS A 182 -19.44 -4.63 6.13
CA LYS A 182 -18.36 -4.73 7.13
C LYS A 182 -17.16 -5.53 6.59
N VAL A 183 -17.41 -6.60 5.83
CA VAL A 183 -16.34 -7.36 5.16
C VAL A 183 -15.63 -6.49 4.14
N ASN A 184 -16.39 -5.78 3.30
CA ASN A 184 -15.85 -4.88 2.28
C ASN A 184 -15.06 -3.70 2.87
N LEU A 185 -15.57 -3.06 3.92
CA LEU A 185 -14.84 -2.00 4.64
C LEU A 185 -13.51 -2.50 5.19
N SER A 186 -13.48 -3.72 5.72
CA SER A 186 -12.26 -4.32 6.26
C SER A 186 -11.23 -4.57 5.14
N GLN A 187 -11.68 -5.00 3.96
CA GLN A 187 -10.83 -5.14 2.78
C GLN A 187 -10.32 -3.78 2.31
N PHE A 188 -11.22 -2.81 2.11
CA PHE A 188 -10.89 -1.44 1.71
C PHE A 188 -9.84 -0.80 2.64
N ARG A 189 -10.00 -0.97 3.96
CA ARG A 189 -9.02 -0.48 4.95
C ARG A 189 -7.64 -1.10 4.75
N ARG A 190 -7.55 -2.40 4.51
CA ARG A 190 -6.26 -3.09 4.26
C ARG A 190 -5.60 -2.57 2.98
N ASP A 191 -6.38 -2.40 1.92
CA ASP A 191 -5.90 -1.92 0.63
C ASP A 191 -5.42 -0.47 0.75
N TYR A 192 -6.18 0.37 1.46
CA TYR A 192 -5.81 1.75 1.74
C TYR A 192 -4.52 1.88 2.56
N LEU A 193 -4.37 1.10 3.64
CA LEU A 193 -3.13 1.10 4.43
C LEU A 193 -1.93 0.62 3.62
N THR A 194 -2.13 -0.36 2.74
CA THR A 194 -1.08 -0.85 1.83
C THR A 194 -0.68 0.22 0.83
N PHE A 195 -1.66 0.93 0.26
CA PHE A 195 -1.44 2.07 -0.62
C PHE A 195 -0.62 3.17 0.10
N LEU A 196 -1.03 3.59 1.29
CA LEU A 196 -0.30 4.59 2.09
C LEU A 196 1.14 4.17 2.39
N LYS A 197 1.37 2.90 2.69
CA LYS A 197 2.73 2.37 2.92
C LYS A 197 3.60 2.50 1.67
N LYS A 198 3.04 2.21 0.49
CA LYS A 198 3.74 2.37 -0.80
C LYS A 198 4.05 3.84 -1.09
N GLU A 199 3.08 4.73 -0.92
CA GLU A 199 3.27 6.17 -1.14
C GLU A 199 4.35 6.76 -0.22
N LYS A 200 4.32 6.43 1.08
CA LYS A 200 5.37 6.84 2.02
C LYS A 200 6.76 6.34 1.59
N GLY A 201 6.84 5.10 1.10
CA GLY A 201 8.08 4.53 0.56
C GLY A 201 8.60 5.28 -0.66
N VAL A 202 7.72 5.64 -1.60
CA VAL A 202 8.06 6.45 -2.79
C VAL A 202 8.53 7.85 -2.37
N ALA A 203 7.80 8.52 -1.47
CA ALA A 203 8.15 9.84 -0.97
C ALA A 203 9.51 9.83 -0.26
N LEU A 204 9.78 8.80 0.55
CA LEU A 204 11.07 8.62 1.21
C LEU A 204 12.20 8.42 0.18
N ARG A 205 12.02 7.52 -0.81
CA ARG A 205 13.00 7.31 -1.87
C ARG A 205 13.31 8.59 -2.63
N LYS A 206 12.29 9.37 -2.99
CA LYS A 206 12.45 10.67 -3.65
C LYS A 206 13.25 11.64 -2.78
N LYS A 207 12.95 11.71 -1.48
CA LYS A 207 13.68 12.55 -0.52
C LYS A 207 15.14 12.13 -0.35
N VAL A 208 15.41 10.82 -0.29
CA VAL A 208 16.78 10.27 -0.20
C VAL A 208 17.56 10.56 -1.47
N MET A 209 16.98 10.33 -2.66
CA MET A 209 17.62 10.65 -3.94
C MET A 209 17.92 12.15 -4.08
N GLN A 210 17.01 13.03 -3.66
CA GLN A 210 17.28 14.47 -3.65
C GLN A 210 18.41 14.84 -2.69
N LYS A 211 18.52 14.16 -1.53
CA LYS A 211 19.65 14.35 -0.61
C LYS A 211 20.97 13.83 -1.19
N SER A 212 20.98 12.66 -1.84
CA SER A 212 22.19 12.12 -2.45
C SER A 212 22.66 12.99 -3.62
N LEU A 213 21.75 13.47 -4.46
CA LEU A 213 22.07 14.42 -5.55
C LEU A 213 22.65 15.74 -5.03
N LYS A 214 22.17 16.23 -3.88
CA LYS A 214 22.75 17.41 -3.21
C LYS A 214 24.09 17.12 -2.52
N ALA A 215 24.36 15.86 -2.17
CA ALA A 215 25.58 15.41 -1.50
C ALA A 215 26.68 14.98 -2.47
N THR A 216 26.38 14.81 -3.77
CA THR A 216 27.41 14.69 -4.81
C THR A 216 28.22 15.98 -4.79
N LYS A 217 29.40 15.93 -4.17
CA LYS A 217 30.29 17.09 -4.07
C LYS A 217 30.66 17.51 -5.49
N SER A 218 30.06 18.61 -5.94
CA SER A 218 30.58 19.43 -7.04
C SER A 218 32.09 19.59 -6.82
N PHE A 219 32.88 19.13 -7.78
CA PHE A 219 34.33 19.26 -7.72
C PHE A 219 34.67 20.75 -7.64
N ASN A 220 35.40 21.13 -6.59
CA ASN A 220 35.76 22.50 -6.25
C ASN A 220 37.29 22.63 -6.08
N MET A 221 37.83 23.86 -6.03
CA MET A 221 39.28 24.07 -5.90
C MET A 221 39.89 23.51 -4.60
N LYS A 222 39.08 23.23 -3.56
CA LYS A 222 39.58 22.63 -2.32
C LYS A 222 40.11 21.21 -2.52
N PHE A 223 39.61 20.48 -3.52
CA PHE A 223 40.14 19.16 -3.86
C PHE A 223 41.63 19.21 -4.21
N PHE A 224 42.08 20.22 -4.97
CA PHE A 224 43.51 20.41 -5.26
C PHE A 224 44.31 20.81 -4.00
N SER A 225 43.69 21.56 -3.09
CA SER A 225 44.32 21.96 -1.82
C SER A 225 44.56 20.77 -0.90
N GLU A 226 43.58 19.86 -0.82
CA GLU A 226 43.53 18.72 0.11
C GLU A 226 44.20 17.45 -0.45
N ASP A 227 44.52 17.41 -1.74
CA ASP A 227 45.12 16.26 -2.39
C ASP A 227 46.63 16.12 -2.06
N ASN A 228 46.99 15.06 -1.35
CA ASN A 228 48.38 14.78 -0.96
C ASN A 228 49.10 13.82 -1.91
N SER A 229 48.48 13.44 -3.04
CA SER A 229 49.13 12.60 -4.05
C SER A 229 50.26 13.34 -4.76
N THR A 230 51.25 12.59 -5.24
CA THR A 230 52.35 13.12 -6.05
C THR A 230 51.77 13.89 -7.24
N ASN A 231 52.17 15.16 -7.39
CA ASN A 231 51.69 16.07 -8.44
C ASN A 231 50.16 16.27 -8.50
N LYS A 232 49.42 16.03 -7.40
CA LYS A 232 47.95 16.19 -7.35
C LYS A 232 47.22 15.32 -8.38
N GLU A 233 47.78 14.14 -8.67
CA GLU A 233 47.33 13.22 -9.72
C GLU A 233 45.88 12.75 -9.51
N VAL A 234 45.45 12.56 -8.25
CA VAL A 234 44.09 12.13 -7.92
C VAL A 234 43.06 13.20 -8.29
N SER A 235 43.32 14.46 -7.98
CA SER A 235 42.46 15.59 -8.36
C SER A 235 42.43 15.78 -9.86
N PHE A 236 43.55 15.54 -10.54
CA PHE A 236 43.65 15.62 -11.99
C PHE A 236 42.82 14.55 -12.70
N LEU A 237 42.98 13.27 -12.34
CA LEU A 237 42.21 12.18 -12.93
C LEU A 237 40.70 12.37 -12.70
N ARG A 238 40.34 12.86 -11.52
CA ARG A 238 38.96 13.20 -11.20
C ARG A 238 38.43 14.35 -12.05
N LEU A 239 39.16 15.46 -12.17
CA LEU A 239 38.76 16.59 -13.01
C LEU A 239 38.64 16.18 -14.48
N LYS A 240 39.59 15.39 -14.98
CA LYS A 240 39.58 14.88 -16.36
C LYS A 240 38.36 14.00 -16.61
N SER A 241 38.03 13.10 -15.68
CA SER A 241 36.82 12.27 -15.75
C SER A 241 35.55 13.12 -15.79
N GLU A 242 35.43 14.15 -14.95
CA GLU A 242 34.27 15.04 -14.90
C GLU A 242 34.11 15.85 -16.20
N LEU A 243 35.23 16.31 -16.79
CA LEU A 243 35.24 17.02 -18.07
C LEU A 243 34.89 16.12 -19.27
N MET A 244 35.28 14.84 -19.23
CA MET A 244 34.87 13.87 -20.25
C MET A 244 33.38 13.52 -20.17
N GLN A 245 32.78 13.63 -18.98
CA GLN A 245 31.35 13.35 -18.76
C GLN A 245 30.45 14.56 -19.07
N SER A 246 30.94 15.79 -18.94
CA SER A 246 30.19 17.01 -19.26
C SER A 246 31.07 18.12 -19.83
N GLU A 247 30.85 18.47 -21.09
CA GLU A 247 31.49 19.62 -21.75
C GLU A 247 31.16 20.96 -21.08
N LYS A 248 30.04 21.04 -20.35
CA LYS A 248 29.59 22.24 -19.63
C LYS A 248 29.96 22.24 -18.15
N PHE A 249 30.75 21.28 -17.69
CA PHE A 249 31.11 21.09 -16.28
C PHE A 249 31.55 22.39 -15.55
N PHE A 250 32.40 23.22 -16.17
CA PHE A 250 32.84 24.49 -15.55
C PHE A 250 31.76 25.58 -15.50
N ASN A 251 30.77 25.52 -16.41
CA ASN A 251 29.63 26.42 -16.41
C ASN A 251 28.62 26.01 -15.33
N ASP A 252 28.40 24.71 -15.17
CA ASP A 252 27.39 24.16 -14.24
C ASP A 252 27.84 24.26 -12.77
N ASN A 253 29.16 24.26 -12.50
CA ASN A 253 29.74 24.29 -11.15
C ASN A 253 30.14 25.68 -10.64
N SER A 254 29.69 26.76 -11.29
CA SER A 254 29.84 28.14 -10.81
C SER A 254 31.27 28.60 -10.48
N PHE A 255 32.30 28.07 -11.15
CA PHE A 255 33.68 28.53 -10.95
C PHE A 255 33.83 30.03 -11.26
N THR A 256 34.56 30.74 -10.40
CA THR A 256 34.94 32.14 -10.63
C THR A 256 36.07 32.23 -11.66
N LYS A 257 36.19 33.39 -12.31
CA LYS A 257 37.27 33.63 -13.28
C LYS A 257 38.67 33.48 -12.65
N LYS A 258 38.82 33.84 -11.38
CA LYS A 258 40.07 33.68 -10.62
C LYS A 258 40.41 32.20 -10.41
N GLU A 259 39.44 31.39 -9.99
CA GLU A 259 39.64 29.95 -9.79
C GLU A 259 40.00 29.24 -11.10
N LEU A 260 39.38 29.62 -12.22
CA LEU A 260 39.71 29.08 -13.54
C LEU A 260 41.15 29.43 -13.97
N ILE A 261 41.60 30.67 -13.72
CA ILE A 261 42.98 31.08 -14.02
C ILE A 261 43.98 30.33 -13.13
N SER A 262 43.70 30.22 -11.83
CA SER A 262 44.52 29.44 -10.90
C SER A 262 44.58 27.96 -11.29
N LEU A 263 43.47 27.39 -11.74
CA LEU A 263 43.43 26.04 -12.29
C LEU A 263 44.33 25.91 -13.53
N GLY A 264 44.28 26.87 -14.44
CA GLY A 264 45.16 26.91 -15.61
C GLY A 264 46.64 26.93 -15.27
N GLN A 265 47.03 27.60 -14.17
CA GLN A 265 48.41 27.62 -13.70
C GLN A 265 48.89 26.23 -13.27
N TYR A 266 48.05 25.41 -12.62
CA TYR A 266 48.40 24.02 -12.29
C TYR A 266 48.69 23.15 -13.52
N PHE A 267 48.06 23.48 -14.65
CA PHE A 267 48.23 22.75 -15.91
C PHE A 267 49.20 23.42 -16.89
N LYS A 268 49.88 24.51 -16.48
CA LYS A 268 50.71 25.38 -17.35
C LYS A 268 49.94 25.90 -18.59
N ILE A 269 48.62 25.99 -18.49
CA ILE A 269 47.74 26.55 -19.52
C ILE A 269 47.64 28.07 -19.29
N LYS A 270 48.20 28.85 -20.20
CA LYS A 270 48.13 30.32 -20.14
C LYS A 270 46.76 30.82 -20.61
N ALA A 271 45.86 31.08 -19.67
CA ALA A 271 44.61 31.79 -19.94
C ALA A 271 44.79 33.30 -19.71
N ASN A 272 44.33 34.13 -20.64
CA ASN A 272 44.45 35.58 -20.49
C ASN A 272 43.35 36.11 -19.56
N ALA A 273 43.75 36.78 -18.48
CA ALA A 273 42.84 37.37 -17.50
C ALA A 273 41.88 38.44 -18.09
N GLN A 274 42.14 38.96 -19.29
CA GLN A 274 41.26 39.89 -20.00
C GLN A 274 40.17 39.18 -20.83
N GLN A 275 40.28 37.88 -21.09
CA GLN A 275 39.28 37.12 -21.85
C GLN A 275 37.96 36.97 -21.09
N LYS A 276 36.84 36.80 -21.82
CA LYS A 276 35.54 36.43 -21.23
C LYS A 276 35.65 35.04 -20.58
N LYS A 277 34.83 34.80 -19.54
CA LYS A 277 34.85 33.55 -18.76
C LYS A 277 34.75 32.31 -19.66
N ASP A 278 33.85 32.32 -20.65
CA ASP A 278 33.65 31.20 -21.58
C ASP A 278 34.88 30.92 -22.45
N GLY A 279 35.61 31.98 -22.83
CA GLY A 279 36.87 31.84 -23.57
C GLY A 279 37.97 31.18 -22.73
N ILE A 280 38.03 31.50 -21.43
CA ILE A 280 38.96 30.85 -20.49
C ILE A 280 38.57 29.38 -20.30
N ILE A 281 37.27 29.09 -20.17
CA ILE A 281 36.76 27.72 -20.04
C ILE A 281 37.14 26.87 -21.26
N HIS A 282 36.93 27.39 -22.48
CA HIS A 282 37.25 26.64 -23.70
C HIS A 282 38.75 26.29 -23.80
N VAL A 283 39.63 27.23 -23.45
CA VAL A 283 41.09 27.00 -23.45
C VAL A 283 41.49 25.97 -22.39
N LEU A 284 40.87 26.01 -21.21
CA LEU A 284 41.14 25.07 -20.11
C LEU A 284 40.63 23.66 -20.41
N VAL A 285 39.40 23.50 -20.91
CA VAL A 285 38.83 22.18 -21.25
C VAL A 285 39.72 21.48 -22.26
N LYS A 286 40.09 22.19 -23.34
CA LYS A 286 40.97 21.65 -24.37
C LYS A 286 42.33 21.27 -23.80
N GLY A 287 42.98 22.18 -23.08
CA GLY A 287 44.32 21.94 -22.54
C GLY A 287 44.36 20.82 -21.48
N ILE A 288 43.35 20.71 -20.61
CA ILE A 288 43.31 19.68 -19.57
C ILE A 288 43.08 18.28 -20.17
N LEU A 289 42.22 18.17 -21.20
CA LEU A 289 41.97 16.89 -21.87
C LEU A 289 43.19 16.41 -22.67
N GLU A 290 43.91 17.32 -23.31
CA GLU A 290 45.14 17.04 -24.08
C GLU A 290 46.36 16.75 -23.18
N THR A 291 46.32 17.15 -21.90
CA THR A 291 47.39 16.89 -20.94
C THR A 291 47.38 15.44 -20.47
N GLN A 292 48.54 14.77 -20.49
CA GLN A 292 48.70 13.40 -19.98
C GLN A 292 49.22 13.35 -18.53
N HIS A 293 49.97 14.38 -18.08
CA HIS A 293 50.49 14.49 -16.70
C HIS A 293 50.46 15.94 -16.19
N VAL A 294 50.21 16.13 -14.89
CA VAL A 294 50.33 17.44 -14.23
C VAL A 294 51.82 17.76 -14.04
N ASN A 295 52.30 18.84 -14.64
CA ASN A 295 53.65 19.32 -14.40
C ASN A 295 53.66 20.26 -13.20
N THR A 296 54.64 20.09 -12.31
CA THR A 296 54.88 20.95 -11.14
C THR A 296 54.79 22.44 -11.51
N PRO A 297 54.15 23.28 -10.68
CA PRO A 297 54.43 24.71 -10.67
C PRO A 297 55.89 24.87 -10.22
N GLU A 298 56.76 25.31 -11.12
CA GLU A 298 58.00 25.96 -10.68
C GLU A 298 57.58 27.20 -9.89
N GLU A 299 58.21 27.38 -8.73
CA GLU A 299 57.98 28.44 -7.74
C GLU A 299 57.55 29.77 -8.40
N SER A 300 56.28 30.13 -8.23
CA SER A 300 55.85 31.51 -8.39
C SER A 300 55.42 32.00 -7.01
N HIS A 301 56.29 32.85 -6.46
CA HIS A 301 56.16 33.64 -5.25
C HIS A 301 54.73 33.84 -4.75
N MET A 302 54.37 33.17 -3.66
CA MET A 302 53.49 33.78 -2.65
C MET A 302 54.38 34.64 -1.74
N ASP A 303 54.68 35.86 -2.19
CA ASP A 303 55.05 36.91 -1.25
C ASP A 303 53.79 37.36 -0.52
N THR A 304 53.72 37.01 0.76
CA THR A 304 53.07 37.87 1.74
C THR A 304 53.77 37.69 3.08
N LYS A 305 54.95 38.32 3.20
CA LYS A 305 55.48 38.71 4.50
C LYS A 305 54.60 39.84 5.05
N GLN A 306 53.92 39.58 6.16
CA GLN A 306 53.74 40.59 7.20
C GLN A 306 54.19 39.98 8.53
N ALA A 307 55.21 40.61 9.11
CA ALA A 307 55.82 40.25 10.38
C ALA A 307 54.99 40.80 11.55
N GLY A 308 54.95 40.04 12.64
CA GLY A 308 54.52 40.49 13.98
C GLY A 308 54.48 39.30 14.95
N PRO A 309 54.87 39.45 16.23
CA PRO A 309 55.93 38.60 16.78
C PRO A 309 55.52 37.65 17.93
N SER A 310 56.38 36.65 18.13
CA SER A 310 56.77 35.99 19.39
C SER A 310 55.73 35.33 20.30
N GLY A 311 56.00 34.05 20.59
CA GLY A 311 55.39 33.28 21.68
C GLY A 311 55.45 31.78 21.37
N ILE A 312 56.57 31.12 21.66
CA ILE A 312 56.77 30.27 22.86
C ILE A 312 56.24 28.83 22.63
N LEU A 313 57.20 27.89 22.69
CA LEU A 313 57.18 26.52 23.26
C LEU A 313 55.94 25.63 22.97
N GLN A 314 56.02 24.33 22.68
CA GLN A 314 57.05 23.30 22.83
C GLN A 314 56.43 21.97 22.35
N ILE A 315 57.30 21.00 22.04
CA ILE A 315 57.17 19.56 22.35
C ILE A 315 56.07 18.82 21.55
N SER A 316 56.42 18.05 20.52
CA SER A 316 57.09 16.73 20.56
C SER A 316 56.28 15.68 21.30
N THR A 317 55.71 14.72 20.58
CA THR A 317 55.99 13.26 20.67
C THR A 317 54.96 12.56 19.78
N VAL A 318 55.39 11.97 18.66
CA VAL A 318 55.95 10.60 18.57
C VAL A 318 54.87 9.59 18.94
N SER A 319 54.20 9.05 17.92
CA SER A 319 54.45 7.69 17.38
C SER A 319 53.74 6.64 18.26
N THR A 320 53.19 5.54 17.76
CA THR A 320 53.58 4.66 16.66
C THR A 320 52.40 3.71 16.46
N GLU A 321 52.18 3.30 15.21
CA GLU A 321 51.99 1.89 14.77
C GLU A 321 51.05 1.00 15.61
N SER A 322 50.11 0.23 15.07
CA SER A 322 50.11 -0.49 13.80
C SER A 322 48.75 -1.20 13.64
N ASP A 323 48.25 -1.18 12.41
CA ASP A 323 47.28 -2.11 11.81
C ASP A 323 47.82 -3.58 11.84
N PRO A 324 47.13 -4.62 11.33
CA PRO A 324 45.77 -4.69 10.76
C PRO A 324 44.93 -5.95 11.10
N GLY A 325 43.60 -5.76 11.11
CA GLY A 325 42.55 -6.68 10.60
C GLY A 325 42.48 -8.18 11.02
N PRO A 326 41.58 -8.97 10.41
CA PRO A 326 40.18 -8.67 10.13
C PRO A 326 39.23 -9.79 10.62
N SER A 327 37.92 -9.55 10.46
CA SER A 327 36.94 -10.50 9.91
C SER A 327 35.89 -11.17 10.83
N VAL A 328 34.69 -11.16 10.25
CA VAL A 328 33.53 -12.06 10.37
C VAL A 328 32.53 -11.80 11.52
N GLN A 329 31.51 -11.04 11.12
CA GLN A 329 30.16 -11.01 11.68
C GLN A 329 29.48 -12.39 11.57
N SER A 330 28.77 -12.79 12.61
CA SER A 330 27.67 -13.76 12.52
C SER A 330 26.42 -13.16 13.18
N ASP A 331 25.35 -13.10 12.38
CA ASP A 331 23.99 -12.72 12.76
C ASP A 331 23.40 -13.71 13.77
N PRO A 332 22.68 -13.25 14.81
CA PRO A 332 21.66 -14.05 15.47
C PRO A 332 20.28 -13.73 14.87
N GLY A 333 19.64 -14.77 14.31
CA GLY A 333 18.28 -14.71 13.80
C GLY A 333 17.21 -14.45 14.88
N PRO A 334 15.98 -14.10 14.46
CA PRO A 334 14.95 -13.59 15.37
C PRO A 334 14.27 -14.68 16.20
N SER A 335 14.22 -14.40 17.50
CA SER A 335 13.52 -15.13 18.56
C SER A 335 11.99 -15.12 18.39
N VAL A 336 11.37 -16.30 18.53
CA VAL A 336 9.92 -16.54 18.56
C VAL A 336 9.32 -16.07 19.89
N PRO A 337 8.23 -15.28 19.92
CA PRO A 337 7.48 -15.03 21.15
C PRO A 337 6.37 -16.08 21.36
N SER A 338 6.43 -16.72 22.52
CA SER A 338 5.44 -17.63 23.11
C SER A 338 4.10 -16.95 23.45
N GLU A 339 2.99 -17.65 23.20
CA GLU A 339 1.61 -17.27 23.57
C GLU A 339 1.37 -17.26 25.09
N PRO A 340 0.54 -16.33 25.62
CA PRO A 340 0.03 -16.43 26.98
C PRO A 340 -1.36 -17.09 27.04
N VAL A 341 -1.43 -18.10 27.90
CA VAL A 341 -2.61 -18.86 28.36
C VAL A 341 -3.69 -17.93 28.94
N ARG A 342 -4.94 -18.03 28.45
CA ARG A 342 -6.11 -17.38 29.04
C ARG A 342 -6.63 -18.17 30.25
N LYS A 343 -6.71 -17.51 31.41
CA LYS A 343 -7.49 -17.95 32.57
C LYS A 343 -8.99 -17.79 32.29
N LYS A 344 -9.77 -18.79 32.73
CA LYS A 344 -11.24 -18.78 32.77
C LYS A 344 -11.68 -18.00 34.00
N GLU A 345 -12.65 -17.11 33.81
CA GLU A 345 -13.72 -16.80 34.77
C GLU A 345 -15.04 -16.71 34.01
#